data_AF-A0A672FR84-F1
#
_entry.id   AF-A0A672FR84-F1
#
_cell.length_a   1.000
_cell.length_b   1.000
_cell.length_c   1.000
_cell.angle_alpha   90.00
_cell.angle_beta   90.00
_cell.angle_gamma   90.00
#
_symmetry.space_group_name_H-M   'P 1'
#
loop_
_entity.id
_entity.type
_entity.pdbx_description
1 polymer ?
#
loop_
_entity_poly.entity_id
_entity_poly.type
_entity_poly.pdbx_seq_one_letter_code
_entity_poly.pdbx_strand_id
1 'polypeptide(L)'
;MGAPLYRLHCLLKRAQMLLVCLGIAYLMAGSILLLQRAPAGLPPLLSLAAPPTALRAAGLGVRARSRWAAAAAAVPVVSGGGGRSGRHWPTSRSLGVQHLHRRWFHSLLPESPEQKVPLHKNSKHKGTYMGCFLHNASDRALGGTMLYDLRKMTSSLCQDTCTESGYQFAGLEYGAECHCGNRISSPRAPEEDCSLVCRGERGSPCGGVGRLSIYKVEQQLPGHRRFKNIHYRGCFRLTKSAFGTFPTYASQPNLTTQSCIETCTDKVSSGREQGPPQIQQNIQDSRCKERMFLPQRSSSLVALSSFPGAGNTWVRHLIELVTGYYTGSFYFDGTLYNRGFKGEKDYWKSGRSICVKTHESGQKEIDMFDSAILLIRNPYRSLVAEFNRKCAGHLGHATDAQWKSKEWPEFVSSYAPWWASHALSWLKFSRRLLVVHYEELQRALLPQLRLIAAFLNATLTEERLLCAQTNQDGHFKRSGAQRPPLDPFTADMRRMIDAFIRTVDQALQSRNFSGLPEEYLPR
;
A
#
# COMPACT_ATOMS: atom_id res chain seq x y z
N MET A 1 34.08 -39.53 -1.73
CA MET A 1 35.29 -38.84 -1.24
C MET A 1 35.13 -37.33 -1.45
N GLY A 2 34.63 -36.56 -0.47
CA GLY A 2 34.28 -35.13 -0.69
C GLY A 2 34.68 -34.13 0.40
N ALA A 3 35.11 -34.59 1.58
CA ALA A 3 35.46 -33.73 2.70
C ALA A 3 36.67 -32.76 2.50
N PRO A 4 37.77 -33.12 1.79
CA PRO A 4 38.94 -32.24 1.74
C PRO A 4 38.73 -31.00 0.86
N LEU A 5 37.96 -31.12 -0.24
CA LEU A 5 37.69 -30.02 -1.16
C LEU A 5 36.86 -28.90 -0.50
N TYR A 6 35.92 -29.24 0.38
CA TYR A 6 35.13 -28.25 1.12
C TYR A 6 36.00 -27.42 2.09
N ARG A 7 36.98 -28.03 2.76
CA ARG A 7 37.91 -27.34 3.66
C ARG A 7 38.82 -26.38 2.89
N LEU A 8 39.35 -26.80 1.74
CA LEU A 8 40.14 -25.92 0.86
C LEU A 8 39.32 -24.73 0.35
N HIS A 9 38.07 -24.95 -0.07
CA HIS A 9 37.17 -23.88 -0.51
C HIS A 9 36.85 -22.87 0.62
N CYS A 10 36.69 -23.34 1.87
CA CYS A 10 36.53 -22.45 3.02
C CYS A 10 37.78 -21.63 3.35
N LEU A 11 38.98 -22.22 3.22
CA LEU A 11 40.25 -21.50 3.43
C LEU A 11 40.47 -20.42 2.35
N LEU A 12 40.22 -20.75 1.09
CA LEU A 12 40.30 -19.79 -0.03
C LEU A 12 39.30 -18.63 0.15
N LYS A 13 38.06 -18.90 0.56
CA LYS A 13 37.08 -17.84 0.87
C LYS A 13 37.50 -16.96 2.04
N ARG A 14 38.14 -17.52 3.08
CA ARG A 14 38.70 -16.72 4.19
C ARG A 14 39.84 -15.82 3.74
N ALA A 15 40.77 -16.32 2.92
CA ALA A 15 41.85 -15.52 2.35
C ALA A 15 41.33 -14.40 1.44
N GLN A 16 40.34 -14.69 0.59
CA GLN A 16 39.71 -13.71 -0.29
C GLN A 16 39.00 -12.59 0.49
N MET A 17 38.28 -12.92 1.57
CA MET A 17 37.68 -11.92 2.45
C MET A 17 38.74 -11.04 3.15
N LEU A 18 39.87 -11.63 3.56
CA LEU A 18 40.96 -10.91 4.21
C LEU A 18 41.62 -9.90 3.24
N LEU A 19 41.83 -10.29 1.98
CA LEU A 19 42.32 -9.40 0.92
C LEU A 19 41.32 -8.26 0.62
N VAL A 20 40.02 -8.54 0.58
CA VAL A 20 38.99 -7.50 0.41
C VAL A 20 38.98 -6.52 1.60
N CYS A 21 39.10 -7.01 2.83
CA CYS A 21 39.21 -6.15 4.01
C CYS A 21 40.47 -5.26 3.98
N LEU A 22 41.62 -5.81 3.56
CA LEU A 22 42.87 -5.04 3.38
C LEU A 22 42.74 -3.99 2.27
N GLY A 23 42.09 -4.31 1.15
CA GLY A 23 41.83 -3.35 0.07
C GLY A 23 40.91 -2.20 0.50
N ILE A 24 39.85 -2.50 1.27
CA ILE A 24 38.98 -1.47 1.85
C ILE A 24 39.75 -0.60 2.84
N ALA A 25 40.57 -1.20 3.72
CA ALA A 25 41.41 -0.44 4.66
C ALA A 25 42.41 0.48 3.94
N TYR A 26 43.02 0.02 2.85
CA TYR A 26 43.94 0.80 2.02
C TYR A 26 43.24 2.00 1.36
N LEU A 27 42.04 1.82 0.79
CA LEU A 27 41.25 2.90 0.20
C LEU A 27 40.79 3.93 1.25
N MET A 28 40.39 3.47 2.43
CA MET A 28 40.05 4.37 3.55
C MET A 28 41.26 5.17 4.04
N ALA A 29 42.45 4.55 4.13
CA ALA A 29 43.69 5.23 4.50
C ALA A 29 44.13 6.26 3.45
N GLY A 30 44.06 5.92 2.16
CA GLY A 30 44.36 6.84 1.06
C GLY A 30 43.42 8.06 1.03
N SER A 31 42.14 7.86 1.38
CA SER A 31 41.16 8.94 1.50
C SER A 31 41.50 9.95 2.60
N ILE A 32 42.10 9.49 3.71
CA ILE A 32 42.50 10.34 4.84
C ILE A 32 43.74 11.19 4.49
N LEU A 33 44.70 10.63 3.76
CA LEU A 33 45.91 11.35 3.31
C LEU A 33 45.59 12.48 2.32
N LEU A 34 44.56 12.34 1.49
CA LEU A 34 44.11 13.38 0.56
C LEU A 34 43.41 14.56 1.28
N LEU A 35 42.78 14.32 2.42
CA LEU A 35 42.12 15.35 3.23
C LEU A 35 43.07 16.20 4.09
N GLN A 36 44.32 15.77 4.28
CA GLN A 36 45.32 16.49 5.09
C GLN A 36 46.22 17.45 4.31
N ARG A 37 46.01 17.65 2.99
CA ARG A 37 46.95 18.39 2.13
C ARG A 37 46.37 19.62 1.41
N ALA A 38 45.24 20.16 1.86
CA ALA A 38 44.73 21.45 1.42
C ALA A 38 45.20 22.58 2.37
N PRO A 39 46.11 23.48 1.95
CA PRO A 39 46.55 24.59 2.79
C PRO A 39 45.51 25.73 2.79
N ALA A 40 45.20 26.26 3.97
CA ALA A 40 44.40 27.48 4.12
C ALA A 40 45.31 28.72 4.23
N GLY A 41 45.02 29.76 3.44
CA GLY A 41 45.78 31.01 3.43
C GLY A 41 45.08 32.14 2.68
N LEU A 42 44.37 33.00 3.42
CA LEU A 42 43.85 34.32 3.00
C LEU A 42 45.00 35.37 3.06
N PRO A 43 44.93 36.60 2.45
CA PRO A 43 43.93 37.62 2.81
C PRO A 43 43.58 38.61 1.62
N PRO A 44 43.20 39.92 1.76
CA PRO A 44 41.95 40.42 1.16
C PRO A 44 42.05 41.76 0.37
N LEU A 45 40.88 42.37 0.09
CA LEU A 45 40.61 43.78 -0.34
C LEU A 45 40.88 44.19 -1.81
N LEU A 46 39.82 44.50 -2.56
CA LEU A 46 39.39 45.90 -2.87
C LEU A 46 38.14 45.96 -3.77
N SER A 47 37.48 47.13 -3.77
CA SER A 47 36.27 47.44 -4.55
C SER A 47 36.59 48.40 -5.70
N LEU A 48 35.98 48.21 -6.87
CA LEU A 48 35.80 49.17 -8.00
C LEU A 48 34.62 48.62 -8.83
N ALA A 49 33.43 49.23 -8.82
CA ALA A 49 33.00 50.46 -9.51
C ALA A 49 32.58 50.23 -10.98
N ALA A 50 31.33 50.55 -11.30
CA ALA A 50 30.76 50.54 -12.65
C ALA A 50 30.75 51.95 -13.27
N PRO A 51 30.79 52.09 -14.62
CA PRO A 51 30.77 53.39 -15.30
C PRO A 51 29.35 53.96 -15.51
N PRO A 52 29.19 55.27 -15.84
CA PRO A 52 27.94 56.00 -15.61
C PRO A 52 27.27 56.62 -16.86
N THR A 53 26.02 57.05 -16.68
CA THR A 53 25.32 58.11 -17.45
C THR A 53 24.26 58.70 -16.50
N ALA A 54 24.43 59.90 -15.93
CA ALA A 54 24.07 61.23 -16.47
C ALA A 54 22.55 61.41 -16.69
N LEU A 55 21.86 62.51 -16.31
CA LEU A 55 22.25 63.75 -15.61
C LEU A 55 20.97 64.54 -15.19
N ARG A 56 20.89 65.09 -13.97
CA ARG A 56 20.33 66.41 -13.55
C ARG A 56 19.70 66.40 -12.15
N ALA A 57 19.77 67.56 -11.49
CA ALA A 57 19.37 67.79 -10.11
C ALA A 57 18.53 69.07 -9.94
N ALA A 58 17.62 69.06 -8.97
CA ALA A 58 17.10 70.18 -8.16
C ALA A 58 15.96 69.63 -7.27
N GLY A 59 15.80 69.94 -5.99
CA GLY A 59 16.64 70.67 -5.03
C GLY A 59 15.88 70.83 -3.68
N LEU A 60 16.62 71.05 -2.57
CA LEU A 60 16.23 71.73 -1.30
C LEU A 60 14.85 71.38 -0.64
N GLY A 61 14.73 71.02 0.65
CA GLY A 61 15.69 70.90 1.76
C GLY A 61 14.97 70.86 3.14
N VAL A 62 15.71 71.09 4.24
CA VAL A 62 15.21 71.36 5.64
C VAL A 62 14.66 70.14 6.43
N ARG A 63 14.85 69.90 7.75
CA ARG A 63 15.86 70.25 8.81
C ARG A 63 15.47 69.51 10.14
N ALA A 64 16.37 69.46 11.15
CA ALA A 64 16.13 69.15 12.59
C ALA A 64 15.88 67.65 12.98
N ARG A 65 16.67 67.02 13.89
CA ARG A 65 16.66 67.01 15.39
C ARG A 65 15.40 66.33 16.01
N SER A 66 15.44 65.57 17.11
CA SER A 66 16.53 65.16 18.03
C SER A 66 16.13 64.01 18.99
N ARG A 67 17.14 63.19 19.34
CA ARG A 67 17.42 62.46 20.61
C ARG A 67 16.64 62.82 21.89
N TRP A 68 16.28 61.77 22.66
CA TRP A 68 16.46 61.54 24.12
C TRP A 68 16.67 59.99 24.26
N ALA A 69 17.66 59.36 24.94
CA ALA A 69 18.31 59.48 26.27
C ALA A 69 17.49 58.82 27.43
N ALA A 70 18.04 58.07 28.42
CA ALA A 70 19.32 57.35 28.60
C ALA A 70 19.31 56.52 29.94
N ALA A 71 20.27 55.58 30.13
CA ALA A 71 20.89 55.15 31.43
C ALA A 71 20.05 54.38 32.51
N ALA A 72 20.61 53.58 33.45
CA ALA A 72 21.91 52.85 33.54
C ALA A 72 22.01 51.91 34.80
N ALA A 73 22.95 50.94 34.76
CA ALA A 73 23.73 50.33 35.87
C ALA A 73 22.99 49.52 36.99
N ALA A 74 23.62 48.65 37.81
CA ALA A 74 25.06 48.42 38.09
C ALA A 74 25.40 46.94 38.46
N VAL A 75 26.70 46.65 38.68
CA VAL A 75 27.32 45.35 39.04
C VAL A 75 28.28 45.55 40.23
N PRO A 76 28.59 44.51 41.02
CA PRO A 76 30.00 44.29 41.43
C PRO A 76 30.52 42.85 41.24
N VAL A 77 31.85 42.68 41.29
CA VAL A 77 32.63 41.46 41.00
C VAL A 77 33.67 41.23 42.11
N VAL A 78 34.04 39.97 42.38
CA VAL A 78 35.38 39.42 42.77
C VAL A 78 35.20 38.04 43.48
N SER A 79 36.11 37.05 43.46
CA SER A 79 36.87 36.39 42.38
C SER A 79 37.55 35.10 42.92
N GLY A 80 37.74 34.06 42.09
CA GLY A 80 38.59 32.89 42.35
C GLY A 80 37.91 31.68 43.04
N GLY A 81 38.14 30.42 42.63
CA GLY A 81 38.89 29.91 41.47
C GLY A 81 38.85 28.36 41.42
N GLY A 82 38.98 27.76 40.22
CA GLY A 82 38.98 26.30 40.02
C GLY A 82 38.32 25.89 38.70
N GLY A 83 39.11 25.46 37.71
CA GLY A 83 38.63 25.36 36.32
C GLY A 83 38.31 23.94 35.82
N ARG A 84 37.39 23.86 34.85
CA ARG A 84 37.63 23.23 33.53
C ARG A 84 36.53 23.60 32.50
N SER A 85 36.96 23.73 31.24
CA SER A 85 36.18 24.16 30.05
C SER A 85 35.00 23.25 29.68
N GLY A 86 33.90 23.68 29.02
CA GLY A 86 33.51 25.04 28.64
C GLY A 86 32.32 25.14 27.64
N ARG A 87 31.63 26.30 27.67
CA ARG A 87 30.80 27.00 26.66
C ARG A 87 29.60 26.31 25.93
N HIS A 88 28.41 26.92 26.09
CA HIS A 88 27.27 26.90 25.15
C HIS A 88 27.43 28.03 24.09
N TRP A 89 26.52 28.41 23.18
CA TRP A 89 25.14 28.05 22.70
C TRP A 89 25.27 28.19 21.11
N PRO A 90 24.28 28.04 20.18
CA PRO A 90 22.83 28.02 20.35
C PRO A 90 22.03 27.02 19.46
N THR A 91 20.95 27.48 18.81
CA THR A 91 19.81 26.77 18.18
C THR A 91 19.86 26.59 16.65
N SER A 92 19.25 25.49 16.18
CA SER A 92 18.24 25.40 15.08
C SER A 92 18.56 24.46 13.89
N ARG A 93 17.48 23.81 13.40
CA ARG A 93 17.34 22.96 12.19
C ARG A 93 18.12 21.64 12.12
N SER A 94 17.38 20.52 12.22
CA SER A 94 17.79 19.23 11.65
C SER A 94 16.63 18.59 10.86
N LEU A 95 16.67 18.72 9.53
CA LEU A 95 15.89 17.85 8.64
C LEU A 95 16.54 16.46 8.54
N GLY A 96 15.72 15.42 8.53
CA GLY A 96 15.93 14.22 7.70
C GLY A 96 17.04 13.23 8.09
N VAL A 97 16.70 12.24 8.91
CA VAL A 97 17.33 10.90 8.86
C VAL A 97 16.27 9.81 9.12
N GLN A 98 15.71 9.21 8.05
CA GLN A 98 14.94 7.95 8.11
C GLN A 98 15.11 7.14 6.81
N HIS A 99 16.35 6.73 6.49
CA HIS A 99 16.64 5.92 5.29
C HIS A 99 17.67 4.80 5.53
N LEU A 100 17.54 4.05 6.63
CA LEU A 100 18.29 2.81 6.83
C LEU A 100 17.42 1.75 7.54
N HIS A 101 16.76 0.86 6.79
CA HIS A 101 16.43 -0.51 7.25
C HIS A 101 16.00 -1.45 6.09
N ARG A 102 16.76 -1.47 4.99
CA ARG A 102 16.60 -2.48 3.90
C ARG A 102 17.95 -2.95 3.35
N ARG A 103 18.73 -3.66 4.16
CA ARG A 103 19.90 -4.42 3.67
C ARG A 103 20.27 -5.61 4.55
N TRP A 104 19.36 -6.57 4.69
CA TRP A 104 19.68 -7.92 5.15
C TRP A 104 19.00 -8.95 4.24
N PHE A 105 19.67 -10.10 4.06
CA PHE A 105 19.39 -11.17 3.10
C PHE A 105 19.76 -10.91 1.62
N HIS A 106 21.06 -11.16 1.37
CA HIS A 106 21.68 -11.75 0.18
C HIS A 106 21.56 -11.06 -1.19
N SER A 107 22.67 -10.41 -1.57
CA SER A 107 23.35 -10.75 -2.82
C SER A 107 24.48 -11.77 -2.53
N LEU A 108 25.16 -12.26 -3.57
CA LEU A 108 26.28 -13.24 -3.58
C LEU A 108 25.90 -14.74 -3.64
N LEU A 109 25.41 -15.17 -4.80
CA LEU A 109 25.98 -16.36 -5.46
C LEU A 109 26.74 -15.86 -6.70
N PRO A 110 27.96 -16.36 -6.99
CA PRO A 110 28.69 -15.99 -8.20
C PRO A 110 28.13 -16.70 -9.43
N GLU A 111 28.12 -16.01 -10.57
CA GLU A 111 27.81 -16.57 -11.88
C GLU A 111 28.99 -17.40 -12.40
N SER A 112 28.68 -18.46 -13.16
CA SER A 112 29.65 -19.18 -14.01
C SER A 112 29.26 -18.96 -15.49
N PRO A 113 30.21 -19.01 -16.43
CA PRO A 113 30.04 -18.40 -17.75
C PRO A 113 29.03 -19.09 -18.66
N GLU A 114 28.59 -18.32 -19.66
CA GLU A 114 27.53 -18.61 -20.61
C GLU A 114 27.71 -19.92 -21.40
N GLN A 115 26.58 -20.56 -21.72
CA GLN A 115 26.50 -21.44 -22.89
C GLN A 115 25.21 -21.14 -23.68
N LYS A 116 25.37 -20.65 -24.91
CA LYS A 116 24.26 -20.21 -25.78
C LYS A 116 23.47 -21.40 -26.30
N VAL A 117 22.16 -21.42 -26.07
CA VAL A 117 21.19 -22.30 -26.76
C VAL A 117 19.96 -21.47 -27.17
N PRO A 118 19.48 -21.55 -28.43
CA PRO A 118 18.37 -20.71 -28.89
C PRO A 118 17.00 -21.05 -28.28
N LEU A 119 16.14 -20.04 -28.23
CA LEU A 119 14.78 -20.09 -27.68
C LEU A 119 13.80 -20.80 -28.63
N HIS A 120 12.86 -21.60 -28.09
CA HIS A 120 11.45 -21.55 -28.53
C HIS A 120 10.48 -22.25 -27.57
N LYS A 121 9.75 -21.46 -26.77
CA LYS A 121 8.34 -21.75 -26.42
C LYS A 121 7.58 -20.43 -26.42
N ASN A 122 6.59 -20.34 -27.30
CA ASN A 122 5.88 -19.09 -27.60
C ASN A 122 4.95 -18.68 -26.44
N SER A 123 5.36 -17.66 -25.68
CA SER A 123 4.42 -16.75 -25.04
C SER A 123 4.26 -15.53 -25.93
N LYS A 124 3.08 -15.34 -26.55
CA LYS A 124 2.79 -14.10 -27.29
C LYS A 124 2.61 -12.96 -26.29
N HIS A 125 3.62 -12.11 -26.14
CA HIS A 125 3.45 -10.78 -25.54
C HIS A 125 2.42 -9.99 -26.36
N LYS A 126 1.44 -9.35 -25.70
CA LYS A 126 0.34 -8.61 -26.36
C LYS A 126 0.60 -7.10 -26.46
N GLY A 127 1.72 -6.63 -25.92
CA GLY A 127 2.14 -5.24 -25.98
C GLY A 127 3.47 -5.07 -26.72
N THR A 128 3.57 -4.01 -27.51
CA THR A 128 4.79 -3.60 -28.19
C THR A 128 5.67 -2.81 -27.23
N TYR A 129 6.95 -3.19 -27.08
CA TYR A 129 7.89 -2.39 -26.28
C TYR A 129 8.15 -1.02 -26.94
N MET A 130 8.06 0.05 -26.15
CA MET A 130 8.18 1.44 -26.60
C MET A 130 9.50 2.12 -26.18
N GLY A 131 10.28 1.44 -25.34
CA GLY A 131 11.57 1.88 -24.82
C GLY A 131 11.58 2.18 -23.31
N CYS A 132 12.74 2.59 -22.82
CA CYS A 132 12.96 3.06 -21.46
C CYS A 132 12.59 4.55 -21.28
N PHE A 133 11.99 4.90 -20.14
CA PHE A 133 11.55 6.27 -19.83
C PHE A 133 11.88 6.66 -18.39
N LEU A 134 12.14 7.95 -18.15
CA LEU A 134 12.36 8.47 -16.79
C LEU A 134 11.09 8.36 -15.94
N HIS A 135 11.17 7.80 -14.73
CA HIS A 135 10.12 7.87 -13.73
C HIS A 135 10.61 8.62 -12.50
N ASN A 136 9.92 9.68 -12.10
CA ASN A 136 10.25 10.44 -10.90
C ASN A 136 9.01 10.60 -10.01
N ALA A 137 9.21 10.75 -8.70
CA ALA A 137 8.13 10.89 -7.73
C ALA A 137 7.27 12.14 -7.99
N SER A 138 7.87 13.20 -8.56
CA SER A 138 7.19 14.45 -8.95
C SER A 138 6.61 14.40 -10.37
N ASP A 139 7.33 13.77 -11.31
CA ASP A 139 6.93 13.62 -12.72
C ASP A 139 6.81 12.13 -13.08
N ARG A 140 5.58 11.61 -12.97
CA ARG A 140 5.28 10.22 -13.32
C ARG A 140 5.18 10.08 -14.84
N ALA A 141 5.94 9.16 -15.42
CA ALA A 141 5.85 8.82 -16.85
C ALA A 141 4.45 8.38 -17.29
N LEU A 142 3.74 7.65 -16.42
CA LEU A 142 2.39 7.15 -16.63
C LEU A 142 1.52 7.60 -15.45
N GLY A 143 0.48 8.38 -15.74
CA GLY A 143 -0.41 8.99 -14.72
C GLY A 143 -1.66 8.18 -14.35
N GLY A 144 -1.72 6.89 -14.68
CA GLY A 144 -2.85 6.01 -14.35
C GLY A 144 -2.66 5.22 -13.05
N THR A 145 -3.14 3.97 -13.04
CA THR A 145 -3.02 3.09 -11.87
C THR A 145 -1.61 2.52 -11.69
N MET A 146 -1.28 2.08 -10.47
CA MET A 146 -0.05 1.36 -10.15
C MET A 146 -0.36 0.11 -9.30
N LEU A 147 0.29 -1.00 -9.65
CA LEU A 147 0.20 -2.33 -9.05
C LEU A 147 1.61 -2.78 -8.63
N TYR A 148 1.72 -3.53 -7.53
CA TYR A 148 2.99 -4.05 -7.03
C TYR A 148 2.90 -5.55 -6.71
N ASP A 149 3.81 -6.36 -7.25
CA ASP A 149 3.98 -7.76 -6.86
C ASP A 149 5.46 -8.12 -6.65
N LEU A 150 5.81 -8.37 -5.38
CA LEU A 150 7.16 -8.68 -4.90
C LEU A 150 7.71 -10.05 -5.32
N ARG A 151 6.91 -10.93 -5.93
CA ARG A 151 7.30 -12.32 -6.26
C ARG A 151 6.84 -12.82 -7.63
N LYS A 152 5.76 -12.27 -8.19
CA LYS A 152 5.12 -12.76 -9.43
C LYS A 152 4.92 -11.68 -10.50
N MET A 153 5.47 -10.47 -10.32
CA MET A 153 5.37 -9.46 -11.37
C MET A 153 6.03 -9.97 -12.66
N THR A 154 5.31 -9.90 -13.76
CA THR A 154 5.77 -10.23 -15.11
C THR A 154 5.35 -9.13 -16.08
N SER A 155 6.07 -8.98 -17.18
CA SER A 155 5.70 -8.07 -18.27
C SER A 155 4.36 -8.45 -18.87
N SER A 156 4.13 -9.76 -19.02
CA SER A 156 2.82 -10.31 -19.41
C SER A 156 1.67 -9.93 -18.46
N LEU A 157 1.87 -10.06 -17.14
CA LEU A 157 0.87 -9.70 -16.11
C LEU A 157 0.58 -8.20 -16.11
N CYS A 158 1.61 -7.36 -16.24
CA CYS A 158 1.44 -5.91 -16.27
C CYS A 158 0.70 -5.46 -17.55
N GLN A 159 1.10 -5.98 -18.72
CA GLN A 159 0.44 -5.70 -19.99
C GLN A 159 -1.04 -6.12 -19.94
N ASP A 160 -1.35 -7.34 -19.49
CA ASP A 160 -2.73 -7.82 -19.37
C ASP A 160 -3.52 -6.98 -18.36
N THR A 161 -2.95 -6.63 -17.20
CA THR A 161 -3.63 -5.80 -16.18
C THR A 161 -3.98 -4.41 -16.72
N CYS A 162 -3.04 -3.75 -17.42
CA CYS A 162 -3.30 -2.42 -18.00
C CYS A 162 -4.32 -2.50 -19.14
N THR A 163 -4.29 -3.57 -19.96
CA THR A 163 -5.28 -3.82 -21.02
C THR A 163 -6.68 -4.04 -20.46
N GLU A 164 -6.83 -4.93 -19.46
CA GLU A 164 -8.11 -5.20 -18.77
C GLU A 164 -8.62 -3.98 -17.98
N SER A 165 -7.72 -3.05 -17.65
CA SER A 165 -8.04 -1.77 -17.02
C SER A 165 -8.34 -0.64 -18.02
N GLY A 166 -8.27 -0.90 -19.32
CA GLY A 166 -8.61 0.07 -20.38
C GLY A 166 -7.55 1.13 -20.65
N TYR A 167 -6.28 0.89 -20.26
CA TYR A 167 -5.17 1.79 -20.53
C TYR A 167 -4.46 1.45 -21.85
N GLN A 168 -3.86 2.45 -22.49
CA GLN A 168 -3.09 2.29 -23.74
C GLN A 168 -1.62 1.88 -23.51
N PHE A 169 -1.09 2.16 -22.32
CA PHE A 169 0.30 1.88 -21.96
C PHE A 169 0.39 1.14 -20.63
N ALA A 170 1.31 0.20 -20.57
CA ALA A 170 1.82 -0.45 -19.37
C ALA A 170 3.30 -0.08 -19.19
N GLY A 171 3.81 -0.06 -17.97
CA GLY A 171 5.18 0.29 -17.67
C GLY A 171 5.67 -0.48 -16.45
N LEU A 172 6.84 -1.10 -16.55
CA LEU A 172 7.42 -1.88 -15.45
C LEU A 172 8.56 -1.12 -14.79
N GLU A 173 8.59 -1.11 -13.46
CA GLU A 173 9.64 -0.48 -12.65
C GLU A 173 10.15 -1.45 -11.57
N TYR A 174 11.43 -1.33 -11.22
CA TYR A 174 12.07 -2.03 -10.11
C TYR A 174 11.89 -3.57 -10.07
N GLY A 175 11.61 -4.19 -11.22
CA GLY A 175 11.32 -5.63 -11.35
C GLY A 175 10.00 -6.10 -10.73
N ALA A 176 9.21 -5.21 -10.14
CA ALA A 176 8.10 -5.57 -9.24
C ALA A 176 6.89 -4.62 -9.32
N GLU A 177 7.07 -3.41 -9.85
CA GLU A 177 6.04 -2.38 -9.99
C GLU A 177 5.52 -2.35 -11.43
N CYS A 178 4.22 -2.15 -11.57
CA CYS A 178 3.51 -2.05 -12.83
C CYS A 178 2.66 -0.78 -12.82
N HIS A 179 2.88 0.10 -13.77
CA HIS A 179 2.23 1.38 -13.92
C HIS A 179 1.43 1.37 -15.22
N CYS A 180 0.19 1.83 -15.21
CA CYS A 180 -0.62 1.95 -16.41
C CYS A 180 -0.86 3.43 -16.75
N GLY A 181 -1.09 3.74 -18.02
CA GLY A 181 -1.39 5.12 -18.43
C GLY A 181 -1.99 5.23 -19.83
N ASN A 182 -2.54 6.40 -20.14
CA ASN A 182 -3.09 6.73 -21.46
C ASN A 182 -2.24 7.74 -22.24
N ARG A 183 -1.19 8.27 -21.61
CA ARG A 183 -0.19 9.19 -22.18
C ARG A 183 1.13 8.91 -21.49
N ILE A 184 2.23 9.12 -22.22
CA ILE A 184 3.59 9.10 -21.69
C ILE A 184 3.99 10.57 -21.49
N SER A 185 4.26 10.98 -20.24
CA SER A 185 4.55 12.38 -19.86
C SER A 185 6.04 12.68 -19.66
N SER A 186 6.90 11.67 -19.69
CA SER A 186 8.34 11.79 -19.45
C SER A 186 9.16 11.61 -20.74
N PRO A 187 10.40 12.13 -20.81
CA PRO A 187 11.32 11.80 -21.90
C PRO A 187 11.81 10.35 -21.80
N ARG A 188 12.36 9.85 -22.92
CA ARG A 188 13.08 8.58 -22.97
C ARG A 188 14.36 8.62 -22.15
N ALA A 189 14.77 7.46 -21.66
CA ALA A 189 16.03 7.20 -20.98
C ALA A 189 16.85 6.18 -21.80
N PRO A 190 18.14 5.99 -21.50
CA PRO A 190 18.93 4.91 -22.09
C PRO A 190 18.33 3.53 -21.77
N GLU A 191 18.54 2.52 -22.63
CA GLU A 191 17.91 1.20 -22.43
C GLU A 191 18.59 0.39 -21.30
N GLU A 192 19.88 0.62 -21.07
CA GLU A 192 20.66 0.07 -19.96
C GLU A 192 20.09 0.43 -18.58
N ASP A 193 19.45 1.60 -18.48
CA ASP A 193 18.77 2.08 -17.28
C ASP A 193 17.47 1.27 -16.97
N CYS A 194 16.98 0.48 -17.92
CA CYS A 194 15.79 -0.38 -17.80
C CYS A 194 16.14 -1.90 -17.77
N SER A 195 17.36 -2.25 -17.37
CA SER A 195 17.90 -3.61 -17.43
C SER A 195 17.48 -4.56 -16.29
N LEU A 196 16.63 -4.15 -15.34
CA LEU A 196 16.19 -5.05 -14.26
C LEU A 196 15.27 -6.14 -14.80
N VAL A 197 15.47 -7.37 -14.34
CA VAL A 197 14.63 -8.52 -14.69
C VAL A 197 13.39 -8.57 -13.80
N CYS A 198 12.25 -8.95 -14.38
CA CYS A 198 11.02 -9.13 -13.62
C CYS A 198 11.15 -10.23 -12.56
N ARG A 199 10.50 -10.06 -11.40
CA ARG A 199 10.59 -11.04 -10.31
C ARG A 199 9.87 -12.37 -10.60
N GLY A 200 8.82 -12.34 -11.43
CA GLY A 200 8.04 -13.51 -11.82
C GLY A 200 8.48 -14.19 -13.12
N GLU A 201 9.31 -13.56 -13.95
CA GLU A 201 9.79 -14.14 -15.23
C GLU A 201 11.21 -13.67 -15.57
N ARG A 202 12.01 -14.54 -16.20
CA ARG A 202 13.36 -14.20 -16.66
C ARG A 202 13.34 -13.92 -18.16
N GLY A 203 13.96 -12.82 -18.59
CA GLY A 203 14.18 -12.51 -20.01
C GLY A 203 13.37 -11.36 -20.60
N SER A 204 12.58 -10.62 -19.82
CA SER A 204 11.97 -9.35 -20.23
C SER A 204 12.47 -8.20 -19.35
N PRO A 205 12.74 -7.00 -19.93
CA PRO A 205 13.12 -5.82 -19.17
C PRO A 205 11.94 -5.34 -18.32
N CYS A 206 12.24 -4.92 -17.10
CA CYS A 206 11.27 -4.67 -16.05
C CYS A 206 11.60 -3.37 -15.30
N GLY A 207 12.05 -2.38 -16.08
CA GLY A 207 12.47 -1.06 -15.64
C GLY A 207 13.79 -1.03 -14.89
N GLY A 208 13.95 0.03 -14.11
CA GLY A 208 15.12 0.30 -13.28
C GLY A 208 14.71 0.96 -11.97
N VAL A 209 15.60 1.75 -11.39
CA VAL A 209 15.27 2.64 -10.26
C VAL A 209 14.94 4.02 -10.83
N GLY A 210 13.69 4.47 -10.72
CA GLY A 210 13.24 5.71 -11.34
C GLY A 210 13.20 5.61 -12.88
N ARG A 211 12.86 4.43 -13.39
CA ARG A 211 12.95 4.06 -14.82
C ARG A 211 11.87 3.04 -15.18
N LEU A 212 11.07 3.36 -16.20
CA LEU A 212 9.98 2.51 -16.67
C LEU A 212 10.29 1.90 -18.05
N SER A 213 10.24 0.57 -18.11
CA SER A 213 10.12 -0.17 -19.37
C SER A 213 8.69 -0.06 -19.87
N ILE A 214 8.40 0.82 -20.82
CA ILE A 214 7.03 1.09 -21.29
C ILE A 214 6.67 0.19 -22.48
N TYR A 215 5.45 -0.34 -22.45
CA TYR A 215 4.82 -1.13 -23.49
C TYR A 215 3.51 -0.46 -23.93
N LYS A 216 3.29 -0.33 -25.23
CA LYS A 216 1.97 0.00 -25.80
C LYS A 216 1.17 -1.28 -25.87
N VAL A 217 0.04 -1.35 -25.17
CA VAL A 217 -0.81 -2.55 -25.13
C VAL A 217 -1.88 -2.48 -26.23
N GLU A 218 -2.20 -3.62 -26.84
CA GLU A 218 -3.31 -3.71 -27.79
C GLU A 218 -4.65 -3.43 -27.10
N GLN A 219 -5.39 -2.42 -27.57
CA GLN A 219 -6.74 -2.16 -27.07
C GLN A 219 -7.67 -3.32 -27.41
N GLN A 220 -8.19 -4.01 -26.39
CA GLN A 220 -9.34 -4.88 -26.60
C GLN A 220 -10.56 -4.03 -26.94
N LEU A 221 -11.04 -4.13 -28.19
CA LEU A 221 -12.31 -3.55 -28.60
C LEU A 221 -13.44 -4.05 -27.66
N PRO A 222 -14.34 -3.15 -27.20
CA PRO A 222 -15.42 -3.51 -26.29
C PRO A 222 -16.37 -4.50 -26.98
N GLY A 223 -16.25 -5.78 -26.61
CA GLY A 223 -16.93 -6.90 -27.23
C GLY A 223 -16.10 -8.19 -27.21
N HIS A 224 -14.76 -8.10 -27.17
CA HIS A 224 -13.90 -9.29 -27.18
C HIS A 224 -13.63 -9.91 -25.79
N ARG A 225 -14.67 -9.99 -24.95
CA ARG A 225 -14.66 -10.77 -23.70
C ARG A 225 -14.66 -12.26 -24.04
N ARG A 226 -13.48 -12.87 -24.22
CA ARG A 226 -13.38 -14.33 -24.40
C ARG A 226 -13.80 -15.04 -23.11
N PHE A 227 -15.02 -15.57 -23.09
CA PHE A 227 -15.49 -16.47 -22.05
C PHE A 227 -14.66 -17.77 -22.06
N LYS A 228 -13.57 -17.81 -21.28
CA LYS A 228 -12.59 -18.92 -21.26
C LYS A 228 -13.17 -20.30 -20.87
N ASN A 229 -14.41 -20.36 -20.37
CA ASN A 229 -15.03 -21.53 -19.77
C ASN A 229 -16.27 -22.06 -20.53
N ILE A 230 -16.55 -21.58 -21.74
CA ILE A 230 -17.72 -22.02 -22.53
C ILE A 230 -17.27 -23.02 -23.60
N HIS A 231 -17.84 -24.23 -23.56
CA HIS A 231 -17.54 -25.31 -24.50
C HIS A 231 -18.80 -25.75 -25.21
N TYR A 232 -18.81 -25.65 -26.55
CA TYR A 232 -19.88 -26.23 -27.37
C TYR A 232 -19.83 -27.76 -27.28
N ARG A 233 -20.91 -28.37 -26.81
CA ARG A 233 -21.01 -29.83 -26.59
C ARG A 233 -21.83 -30.58 -27.64
N GLY A 234 -22.24 -29.91 -28.72
CA GLY A 234 -23.06 -30.47 -29.79
C GLY A 234 -24.50 -29.96 -29.80
N CYS A 235 -25.28 -30.42 -30.78
CA CYS A 235 -26.71 -30.12 -30.93
C CYS A 235 -27.51 -31.33 -30.44
N PHE A 236 -28.51 -31.09 -29.58
CA PHE A 236 -29.30 -32.15 -28.93
C PHE A 236 -30.77 -32.07 -29.37
N ARG A 237 -31.41 -33.23 -29.58
CA ARG A 237 -32.82 -33.30 -29.97
C ARG A 237 -33.72 -33.12 -28.75
N LEU A 238 -34.53 -32.06 -28.75
CA LEU A 238 -35.52 -31.78 -27.69
C LEU A 238 -36.68 -32.79 -27.74
N THR A 239 -36.87 -33.55 -26.66
CA THR A 239 -37.96 -34.54 -26.52
C THR A 239 -39.09 -34.01 -25.64
N LYS A 240 -40.01 -33.26 -26.25
CA LYS A 240 -41.24 -32.63 -25.69
C LYS A 240 -41.01 -31.53 -24.63
N SER A 241 -41.74 -30.42 -24.83
CA SER A 241 -41.85 -29.23 -23.97
C SER A 241 -40.53 -28.56 -23.53
N ALA A 242 -40.17 -27.47 -24.19
CA ALA A 242 -38.97 -26.67 -23.86
C ALA A 242 -38.99 -26.02 -22.47
N PHE A 243 -40.11 -26.08 -21.74
CA PHE A 243 -40.30 -25.45 -20.44
C PHE A 243 -39.71 -26.23 -19.25
N GLY A 244 -39.22 -27.45 -19.45
CA GLY A 244 -38.72 -28.32 -18.36
C GLY A 244 -37.20 -28.57 -18.33
N THR A 245 -36.45 -28.29 -19.39
CA THR A 245 -35.05 -28.74 -19.52
C THR A 245 -34.00 -27.65 -19.29
N PHE A 246 -34.36 -26.37 -19.51
CA PHE A 246 -33.47 -25.22 -19.26
C PHE A 246 -34.27 -24.10 -18.55
N PRO A 247 -33.88 -23.68 -17.33
CA PRO A 247 -34.63 -22.68 -16.55
C PRO A 247 -34.47 -21.24 -17.08
N THR A 248 -33.63 -21.02 -18.10
CA THR A 248 -33.45 -19.73 -18.76
C THR A 248 -33.40 -19.96 -20.26
N TYR A 249 -34.23 -19.23 -21.00
CA TYR A 249 -34.27 -19.24 -22.46
C TYR A 249 -34.38 -17.81 -22.99
N ALA A 250 -33.90 -17.60 -24.21
CA ALA A 250 -34.02 -16.35 -24.95
C ALA A 250 -34.71 -16.62 -26.28
N SER A 251 -35.69 -15.79 -26.65
CA SER A 251 -36.40 -15.85 -27.93
C SER A 251 -36.42 -14.45 -28.53
N GLN A 252 -35.68 -14.26 -29.63
CA GLN A 252 -35.62 -13.01 -30.39
C GLN A 252 -35.35 -13.36 -31.87
N PRO A 253 -35.88 -12.60 -32.84
CA PRO A 253 -35.75 -12.92 -34.27
C PRO A 253 -34.30 -12.93 -34.78
N ASN A 254 -33.39 -12.19 -34.13
CA ASN A 254 -31.96 -12.11 -34.47
C ASN A 254 -31.06 -12.58 -33.30
N LEU A 255 -31.40 -13.71 -32.66
CA LEU A 255 -30.62 -14.22 -31.53
C LEU A 255 -29.22 -14.69 -31.95
N THR A 256 -28.18 -14.00 -31.50
CA THR A 256 -26.78 -14.43 -31.68
C THR A 256 -26.34 -15.35 -30.54
N THR A 257 -25.35 -16.21 -30.81
CA THR A 257 -24.71 -17.07 -29.78
C THR A 257 -24.21 -16.24 -28.60
N GLN A 258 -23.68 -15.04 -28.85
CA GLN A 258 -23.20 -14.13 -27.81
C GLN A 258 -24.34 -13.59 -26.93
N SER A 259 -25.41 -13.08 -27.54
CA SER A 259 -26.58 -12.57 -26.80
C SER A 259 -27.29 -13.68 -25.99
N CYS A 260 -27.34 -14.90 -26.52
CA CYS A 260 -27.84 -16.09 -25.83
C CYS A 260 -26.98 -16.43 -24.59
N ILE A 261 -25.65 -16.44 -24.75
CA ILE A 261 -24.70 -16.66 -23.64
C ILE A 261 -24.88 -15.60 -22.56
N GLU A 262 -24.88 -14.31 -22.93
CA GLU A 262 -25.01 -13.19 -22.01
C GLU A 262 -26.31 -13.28 -21.19
N THR A 263 -27.44 -13.55 -21.85
CA THR A 263 -28.75 -13.74 -21.20
C THR A 263 -28.73 -14.87 -20.16
N CYS A 264 -28.07 -15.98 -20.48
CA CYS A 264 -27.94 -17.12 -19.57
C CYS A 264 -26.96 -16.85 -18.41
N THR A 265 -25.89 -16.08 -18.62
CA THR A 265 -24.95 -15.73 -17.53
C THR A 265 -25.49 -14.64 -16.59
N ASP A 266 -26.25 -13.68 -17.11
CA ASP A 266 -26.75 -12.55 -16.31
C ASP A 266 -27.89 -12.97 -15.37
N LYS A 267 -28.77 -13.91 -15.78
CA LYS A 267 -29.88 -14.37 -14.93
C LYS A 267 -29.49 -15.36 -13.83
N VAL A 268 -28.37 -16.08 -13.95
CA VAL A 268 -27.80 -16.85 -12.81
C VAL A 268 -27.39 -15.91 -11.65
N SER A 269 -27.22 -14.60 -11.94
CA SER A 269 -26.91 -13.57 -10.93
C SER A 269 -28.15 -12.90 -10.30
N SER A 270 -29.37 -13.27 -10.70
CA SER A 270 -30.63 -12.71 -10.15
C SER A 270 -31.77 -13.75 -10.17
N GLY A 271 -31.69 -14.72 -9.26
CA GLY A 271 -32.55 -15.92 -9.24
C GLY A 271 -33.94 -15.76 -8.58
N ARG A 272 -34.69 -16.87 -8.52
CA ARG A 272 -35.93 -17.01 -7.72
C ARG A 272 -36.42 -18.45 -7.68
N GLU A 273 -37.14 -18.82 -6.61
CA GLU A 273 -38.35 -19.67 -6.71
C GLU A 273 -39.25 -19.53 -5.45
N GLN A 274 -40.55 -19.79 -5.64
CA GLN A 274 -41.64 -19.89 -4.65
C GLN A 274 -42.49 -21.09 -5.12
N GLY A 275 -43.05 -22.02 -4.35
CA GLY A 275 -43.07 -22.41 -2.92
C GLY A 275 -43.69 -23.84 -2.89
N PRO A 276 -44.51 -24.29 -1.92
CA PRO A 276 -44.62 -24.05 -0.47
C PRO A 276 -44.37 -25.39 0.32
N PRO A 277 -44.73 -25.50 1.61
CA PRO A 277 -44.22 -24.79 2.77
C PRO A 277 -43.34 -25.69 3.65
N GLN A 278 -42.12 -25.26 4.00
CA GLN A 278 -41.50 -25.63 5.28
C GLN A 278 -40.83 -24.39 5.90
N ILE A 279 -40.95 -24.28 7.22
CA ILE A 279 -40.72 -23.04 7.97
C ILE A 279 -39.23 -22.89 8.27
N GLN A 280 -38.54 -22.07 7.47
CA GLN A 280 -37.43 -21.23 7.95
C GLN A 280 -37.19 -20.09 6.93
N GLN A 281 -37.97 -19.01 6.99
CA GLN A 281 -37.78 -17.86 6.10
C GLN A 281 -36.47 -17.12 6.42
N ASN A 282 -35.44 -17.31 5.59
CA ASN A 282 -34.27 -16.44 5.58
C ASN A 282 -34.49 -15.31 4.57
N ILE A 283 -35.17 -14.24 5.01
CA ILE A 283 -35.49 -13.08 4.18
C ILE A 283 -34.19 -12.35 3.84
N GLN A 284 -33.70 -12.48 2.60
CA GLN A 284 -32.61 -11.64 2.10
C GLN A 284 -33.09 -10.20 1.93
N ASP A 285 -32.98 -9.41 2.99
CA ASP A 285 -33.30 -7.99 2.99
C ASP A 285 -32.51 -7.26 1.88
N SER A 286 -33.24 -6.64 0.94
CA SER A 286 -32.69 -5.94 -0.20
C SER A 286 -32.49 -4.44 0.03
N ARG A 287 -33.02 -3.87 1.13
CA ARG A 287 -33.07 -2.41 1.37
C ARG A 287 -31.71 -1.73 1.42
N CYS A 288 -30.66 -2.49 1.78
CA CYS A 288 -29.27 -2.02 1.82
C CYS A 288 -28.39 -2.56 0.67
N LYS A 289 -28.93 -3.30 -0.29
CA LYS A 289 -28.15 -3.83 -1.43
C LYS A 289 -27.73 -2.72 -2.38
N GLU A 290 -28.62 -1.76 -2.65
CA GLU A 290 -28.34 -0.59 -3.48
C GLU A 290 -27.29 0.32 -2.82
N ARG A 291 -26.27 0.64 -3.64
CA ARG A 291 -25.09 1.42 -3.29
C ARG A 291 -24.65 2.26 -4.48
N MET A 292 -24.25 3.50 -4.22
CA MET A 292 -23.83 4.47 -5.22
C MET A 292 -22.53 5.15 -4.82
N PHE A 293 -21.91 5.88 -5.75
CA PHE A 293 -20.90 6.87 -5.38
C PHE A 293 -21.61 8.09 -4.76
N LEU A 294 -20.88 8.89 -3.98
CA LEU A 294 -21.42 10.16 -3.46
C LEU A 294 -21.94 11.02 -4.64
N PRO A 295 -23.17 11.60 -4.52
CA PRO A 295 -23.79 12.34 -5.61
C PRO A 295 -23.03 13.64 -5.94
N GLN A 296 -22.33 14.20 -4.95
CA GLN A 296 -21.39 15.30 -5.09
C GLN A 296 -20.01 14.83 -4.63
N ARG A 297 -18.94 15.37 -5.21
CA ARG A 297 -17.57 15.06 -4.77
C ARG A 297 -17.33 15.73 -3.42
N SER A 298 -17.03 14.93 -2.39
CA SER A 298 -16.56 15.43 -1.11
C SER A 298 -15.26 16.20 -1.30
N SER A 299 -15.19 17.40 -0.73
CA SER A 299 -13.94 18.16 -0.56
C SER A 299 -13.09 17.64 0.61
N SER A 300 -13.68 16.83 1.50
CA SER A 300 -12.98 16.21 2.63
C SER A 300 -12.64 14.75 2.36
N LEU A 301 -11.41 14.36 2.66
CA LEU A 301 -10.90 13.01 2.44
C LEU A 301 -10.77 12.25 3.78
N VAL A 302 -11.63 11.25 3.96
CA VAL A 302 -11.63 10.41 5.18
C VAL A 302 -10.87 9.10 4.94
N ALA A 303 -9.89 8.80 5.79
CA ALA A 303 -9.24 7.48 5.80
C ALA A 303 -10.07 6.44 6.57
N LEU A 304 -10.13 5.21 6.08
CA LEU A 304 -10.35 4.01 6.89
C LEU A 304 -9.00 3.31 7.03
N SER A 305 -8.30 3.62 8.11
CA SER A 305 -6.95 3.11 8.34
C SER A 305 -6.95 1.93 9.31
N SER A 306 -6.17 0.90 8.98
CA SER A 306 -5.79 -0.13 9.95
C SER A 306 -4.61 -0.96 9.49
N PHE A 307 -4.04 -1.72 10.42
CA PHE A 307 -3.10 -2.80 10.13
C PHE A 307 -3.76 -3.92 9.26
N PRO A 308 -3.02 -4.60 8.36
CA PRO A 308 -3.54 -5.74 7.60
C PRO A 308 -4.10 -6.86 8.49
N GLY A 309 -5.15 -7.56 8.05
CA GLY A 309 -5.82 -8.58 8.87
C GLY A 309 -6.75 -8.06 9.98
N ALA A 310 -6.78 -6.74 10.23
CA ALA A 310 -7.64 -6.12 11.26
C ALA A 310 -9.14 -6.05 10.93
N GLY A 311 -9.59 -6.57 9.78
CA GLY A 311 -11.01 -6.62 9.41
C GLY A 311 -11.47 -5.61 8.35
N ASN A 312 -10.56 -4.82 7.77
CA ASN A 312 -10.79 -3.85 6.67
C ASN A 312 -11.99 -4.12 5.75
N THR A 313 -11.98 -5.25 5.03
CA THR A 313 -13.02 -5.58 4.04
C THR A 313 -14.40 -5.75 4.65
N TRP A 314 -14.48 -6.27 5.88
CA TRP A 314 -15.74 -6.41 6.62
C TRP A 314 -16.27 -5.04 7.07
N VAL A 315 -15.41 -4.19 7.63
CA VAL A 315 -15.82 -2.83 8.04
C VAL A 315 -16.24 -1.97 6.85
N ARG A 316 -15.55 -2.10 5.70
CA ARG A 316 -16.01 -1.48 4.45
C ARG A 316 -17.38 -1.97 4.03
N HIS A 317 -17.61 -3.29 3.98
CA HIS A 317 -18.91 -3.88 3.66
C HIS A 317 -20.01 -3.30 4.56
N LEU A 318 -19.78 -3.26 5.87
CA LEU A 318 -20.73 -2.66 6.83
C LEU A 318 -20.99 -1.16 6.57
N ILE A 319 -19.95 -0.37 6.30
CA ILE A 319 -20.09 1.06 5.95
C ILE A 319 -20.94 1.23 4.70
N GLU A 320 -20.68 0.45 3.63
CA GLU A 320 -21.47 0.55 2.40
C GLU A 320 -22.93 0.10 2.62
N LEU A 321 -23.17 -0.90 3.47
CA LEU A 321 -24.53 -1.33 3.81
C LEU A 321 -25.29 -0.23 4.58
N VAL A 322 -24.72 0.36 5.63
CA VAL A 322 -25.48 1.36 6.42
C VAL A 322 -25.60 2.71 5.71
N THR A 323 -24.58 3.16 4.98
CA THR A 323 -24.57 4.49 4.35
C THR A 323 -25.12 4.51 2.93
N GLY A 324 -25.10 3.40 2.20
CA GLY A 324 -25.44 3.37 0.77
C GLY A 324 -24.36 3.95 -0.16
N TYR A 325 -23.19 4.32 0.37
CA TYR A 325 -22.11 4.88 -0.43
C TYR A 325 -20.91 3.94 -0.53
N TYR A 326 -20.33 3.83 -1.73
CA TYR A 326 -19.13 3.01 -1.95
C TYR A 326 -17.92 3.52 -1.16
N THR A 327 -17.13 2.58 -0.68
CA THR A 327 -15.83 2.82 -0.04
C THR A 327 -14.69 2.69 -1.04
N GLY A 328 -13.81 3.70 -1.07
CA GLY A 328 -12.60 3.69 -1.88
C GLY A 328 -11.50 2.86 -1.23
N SER A 329 -10.40 2.68 -1.97
CA SER A 329 -9.18 2.06 -1.48
C SER A 329 -7.99 2.78 -2.09
N PHE A 330 -6.95 3.00 -1.28
CA PHE A 330 -5.65 3.53 -1.73
C PHE A 330 -4.95 2.56 -2.72
N TYR A 331 -5.36 1.30 -2.72
CA TYR A 331 -4.86 0.19 -3.55
C TYR A 331 -5.98 -0.36 -4.43
N PHE A 332 -5.64 -1.00 -5.54
CA PHE A 332 -6.62 -1.70 -6.40
C PHE A 332 -6.60 -3.23 -6.16
N ASP A 333 -7.76 -3.80 -5.84
CA ASP A 333 -8.00 -5.24 -5.78
C ASP A 333 -9.18 -5.62 -6.70
N GLY A 334 -8.86 -6.20 -7.86
CA GLY A 334 -9.86 -6.67 -8.82
C GLY A 334 -10.81 -7.75 -8.27
N THR A 335 -10.39 -8.52 -7.27
CA THR A 335 -11.25 -9.55 -6.64
C THR A 335 -12.31 -8.89 -5.75
N LEU A 336 -11.95 -7.82 -5.03
CA LEU A 336 -12.89 -7.01 -4.25
C LEU A 336 -13.85 -6.22 -5.16
N TYR A 337 -13.35 -5.67 -6.27
CA TYR A 337 -14.18 -4.99 -7.27
C TYR A 337 -15.28 -5.92 -7.84
N ASN A 338 -14.89 -7.15 -8.19
CA ASN A 338 -15.80 -8.17 -8.70
C ASN A 338 -16.80 -8.63 -7.64
N ARG A 339 -16.45 -8.56 -6.35
CA ARG A 339 -17.34 -8.84 -5.20
C ARG A 339 -18.19 -7.64 -4.75
N GLY A 340 -18.15 -6.52 -5.46
CA GLY A 340 -19.07 -5.39 -5.26
C GLY A 340 -18.43 -4.09 -4.78
N PHE A 341 -17.17 -4.07 -4.36
CA PHE A 341 -16.47 -2.83 -3.95
C PHE A 341 -16.13 -1.97 -5.17
N LYS A 342 -17.10 -1.21 -5.70
CA LYS A 342 -16.90 -0.44 -6.95
C LYS A 342 -15.87 0.69 -6.79
N GLY A 343 -15.67 1.18 -5.57
CA GLY A 343 -14.61 2.14 -5.24
C GLY A 343 -13.17 1.64 -5.39
N GLU A 344 -12.93 0.34 -5.66
CA GLU A 344 -11.60 -0.17 -6.00
C GLU A 344 -11.03 0.40 -7.31
N LYS A 345 -11.89 0.64 -8.31
CA LYS A 345 -11.48 1.17 -9.63
C LYS A 345 -11.55 2.69 -9.73
N ASP A 346 -12.08 3.37 -8.72
CA ASP A 346 -12.19 4.82 -8.70
C ASP A 346 -10.89 5.43 -8.14
N TYR A 347 -10.48 6.60 -8.65
CA TYR A 347 -9.28 7.25 -8.14
C TYR A 347 -9.48 7.64 -6.68
N TRP A 348 -8.59 7.22 -5.77
CA TRP A 348 -8.84 7.34 -4.34
C TRP A 348 -8.97 8.79 -3.82
N LYS A 349 -8.44 9.80 -4.53
CA LYS A 349 -8.68 11.23 -4.24
C LYS A 349 -9.80 11.85 -5.11
N SER A 350 -10.71 11.07 -5.68
CA SER A 350 -11.81 11.56 -6.51
C SER A 350 -12.86 12.38 -5.76
N GLY A 351 -12.92 12.22 -4.42
CA GLY A 351 -14.01 12.72 -3.57
C GLY A 351 -15.34 11.95 -3.74
N ARG A 352 -15.40 10.88 -4.55
CA ARG A 352 -16.65 10.17 -4.87
C ARG A 352 -16.99 9.02 -3.91
N SER A 353 -16.05 8.62 -3.05
CA SER A 353 -16.25 7.56 -2.07
C SER A 353 -16.34 8.14 -0.66
N ILE A 354 -17.11 7.49 0.22
CA ILE A 354 -17.38 8.01 1.57
C ILE A 354 -16.16 7.96 2.50
N CYS A 355 -15.31 6.95 2.32
CA CYS A 355 -14.00 6.86 2.96
C CYS A 355 -13.07 5.98 2.12
N VAL A 356 -11.76 6.18 2.27
CA VAL A 356 -10.71 5.48 1.53
C VAL A 356 -9.94 4.56 2.45
N LYS A 357 -9.94 3.25 2.16
CA LYS A 357 -9.16 2.28 2.93
C LYS A 357 -7.65 2.45 2.68
N THR A 358 -6.84 2.42 3.75
CA THR A 358 -5.37 2.47 3.67
C THR A 358 -4.69 1.58 4.73
N HIS A 359 -3.44 1.18 4.47
CA HIS A 359 -2.51 0.61 5.46
C HIS A 359 -1.29 1.51 5.70
N GLU A 360 -1.18 2.62 4.97
CA GLU A 360 -0.07 3.56 5.14
C GLU A 360 -0.09 4.18 6.53
N SER A 361 1.09 4.46 7.08
CA SER A 361 1.25 5.05 8.42
C SER A 361 2.46 5.98 8.52
N GLY A 362 2.99 6.42 7.37
CA GLY A 362 3.93 7.53 7.31
C GLY A 362 3.20 8.86 7.50
N GLN A 363 3.89 9.86 8.06
CA GLN A 363 3.28 11.15 8.35
C GLN A 363 2.76 11.83 7.07
N LYS A 364 3.53 11.79 5.97
CA LYS A 364 3.16 12.44 4.70
C LYS A 364 1.86 11.89 4.14
N GLU A 365 1.62 10.59 4.31
CA GLU A 365 0.43 9.89 3.84
C GLU A 365 -0.77 10.19 4.75
N ILE A 366 -0.56 10.24 6.07
CA ILE A 366 -1.58 10.63 7.06
C ILE A 366 -2.03 12.08 6.84
N ASP A 367 -1.09 13.01 6.62
CA ASP A 367 -1.33 14.43 6.40
C ASP A 367 -2.14 14.73 5.11
N MET A 368 -2.34 13.74 4.22
CA MET A 368 -3.22 13.85 3.05
C MET A 368 -4.71 13.66 3.38
N PHE A 369 -5.06 13.20 4.58
CA PHE A 369 -6.42 12.96 5.01
C PHE A 369 -6.86 14.00 6.05
N ASP A 370 -8.07 14.54 5.91
CA ASP A 370 -8.60 15.53 6.86
C ASP A 370 -9.06 14.87 8.16
N SER A 371 -9.52 13.62 8.06
CA SER A 371 -9.95 12.82 9.19
C SER A 371 -9.75 11.32 8.93
N ALA A 372 -9.79 10.52 9.99
CA ALA A 372 -9.58 9.09 9.89
C ALA A 372 -10.44 8.29 10.87
N ILE A 373 -10.88 7.12 10.41
CA ILE A 373 -11.33 6.01 11.25
C ILE A 373 -10.14 5.07 11.40
N LEU A 374 -9.61 4.93 12.61
CA LEU A 374 -8.56 3.98 12.96
C LEU A 374 -9.18 2.71 13.55
N LEU A 375 -9.22 1.65 12.73
CA LEU A 375 -9.73 0.35 13.14
C LEU A 375 -8.60 -0.46 13.80
N ILE A 376 -8.77 -0.78 15.10
CA ILE A 376 -7.81 -1.55 15.89
C ILE A 376 -8.41 -2.91 16.27
N ARG A 377 -7.78 -3.98 15.81
CA ARG A 377 -8.08 -5.36 16.18
C ARG A 377 -6.98 -5.94 17.05
N ASN A 378 -7.34 -6.88 17.93
CA ASN A 378 -6.38 -7.68 18.71
C ASN A 378 -5.17 -8.14 17.83
N PRO A 379 -3.92 -7.89 18.23
CA PRO A 379 -2.75 -8.16 17.37
C PRO A 379 -2.54 -9.63 17.10
N TYR A 380 -2.76 -10.52 18.08
CA TYR A 380 -2.64 -11.97 17.87
C TYR A 380 -3.59 -12.45 16.77
N ARG A 381 -4.85 -11.99 16.81
CA ARG A 381 -5.85 -12.30 15.77
C ARG A 381 -5.51 -11.68 14.42
N SER A 382 -4.96 -10.47 14.42
CA SER A 382 -4.56 -9.74 13.19
C SER A 382 -3.37 -10.38 12.50
N LEU A 383 -2.33 -10.77 13.26
CA LEU A 383 -1.14 -11.47 12.76
C LEU A 383 -1.52 -12.82 12.13
N VAL A 384 -2.32 -13.63 12.83
CA VAL A 384 -2.85 -14.90 12.29
C VAL A 384 -3.69 -14.64 11.02
N ALA A 385 -4.56 -13.62 11.03
CA ALA A 385 -5.41 -13.32 9.88
C ALA A 385 -4.63 -12.84 8.64
N GLU A 386 -3.54 -12.09 8.83
CA GLU A 386 -2.68 -11.61 7.75
C GLU A 386 -1.72 -12.69 7.24
N PHE A 387 -1.15 -13.53 8.11
CA PHE A 387 -0.32 -14.67 7.68
C PHE A 387 -1.11 -15.64 6.81
N ASN A 388 -2.31 -16.04 7.26
CA ASN A 388 -3.27 -16.80 6.44
C ASN A 388 -3.54 -16.14 5.08
N ARG A 389 -3.65 -14.79 5.04
CA ARG A 389 -3.90 -14.04 3.80
C ARG A 389 -2.73 -14.12 2.83
N LYS A 390 -1.51 -14.04 3.34
CA LYS A 390 -0.29 -14.14 2.53
C LYS A 390 -0.04 -15.53 1.99
N CYS A 391 -0.31 -16.55 2.81
CA CYS A 391 -0.06 -17.95 2.45
C CYS A 391 -1.09 -18.49 1.44
N ALA A 392 -2.36 -18.11 1.57
CA ALA A 392 -3.46 -18.74 0.83
C ALA A 392 -4.54 -17.76 0.29
N GLY A 393 -4.26 -16.45 0.27
CA GLY A 393 -5.17 -15.44 -0.26
C GLY A 393 -6.29 -15.03 0.71
N HIS A 394 -7.21 -14.19 0.22
CA HIS A 394 -8.17 -13.45 1.05
C HIS A 394 -9.03 -14.32 1.97
N LEU A 395 -9.47 -15.49 1.48
CA LEU A 395 -10.28 -16.43 2.25
C LEU A 395 -9.53 -17.71 2.67
N GLY A 396 -8.27 -17.89 2.27
CA GLY A 396 -7.52 -19.12 2.53
C GLY A 396 -6.89 -19.17 3.92
N HIS A 397 -6.41 -20.37 4.28
CA HIS A 397 -5.68 -20.67 5.50
C HIS A 397 -4.26 -21.17 5.16
N ALA A 398 -3.28 -20.81 5.98
CA ALA A 398 -1.91 -21.32 5.88
C ALA A 398 -1.86 -22.79 6.32
N THR A 399 -1.01 -23.59 5.67
CA THR A 399 -0.87 -25.02 5.96
C THR A 399 -0.02 -25.26 7.22
N ASP A 400 -0.17 -26.43 7.84
CA ASP A 400 0.64 -26.83 9.01
C ASP A 400 2.15 -26.72 8.76
N ALA A 401 2.60 -26.98 7.54
CA ALA A 401 3.99 -26.82 7.14
C ALA A 401 4.46 -25.36 7.19
N GLN A 402 3.59 -24.41 6.80
CA GLN A 402 3.88 -22.97 6.87
C GLN A 402 3.92 -22.49 8.33
N TRP A 403 2.97 -22.93 9.18
CA TRP A 403 2.96 -22.62 10.61
C TRP A 403 4.19 -23.14 11.36
N LYS A 404 4.68 -24.33 10.99
CA LYS A 404 5.88 -24.97 11.58
C LYS A 404 7.20 -24.48 10.95
N SER A 405 7.14 -23.65 9.92
CA SER A 405 8.33 -23.11 9.24
C SER A 405 8.94 -21.90 9.96
N LYS A 406 10.14 -21.49 9.53
CA LYS A 406 10.77 -20.24 9.98
C LYS A 406 10.03 -18.98 9.51
N GLU A 407 9.15 -19.09 8.49
CA GLU A 407 8.42 -17.94 7.95
C GLU A 407 7.49 -17.30 9.01
N TRP A 408 6.89 -18.09 9.90
CA TRP A 408 5.97 -17.57 10.91
C TRP A 408 6.70 -16.74 12.00
N PRO A 409 7.80 -17.23 12.65
CA PRO A 409 8.59 -16.39 13.55
C PRO A 409 9.14 -15.11 12.93
N GLU A 410 9.65 -15.18 11.70
CA GLU A 410 10.17 -14.02 10.96
C GLU A 410 9.05 -13.02 10.62
N PHE A 411 7.86 -13.53 10.25
CA PHE A 411 6.66 -12.74 10.03
C PHE A 411 6.23 -12.01 11.31
N VAL A 412 6.06 -12.72 12.44
CA VAL A 412 5.65 -12.11 13.71
C VAL A 412 6.63 -11.03 14.16
N SER A 413 7.93 -11.32 14.10
CA SER A 413 9.00 -10.37 14.48
C SER A 413 8.99 -9.08 13.65
N SER A 414 8.50 -9.16 12.41
CA SER A 414 8.40 -8.01 11.50
C SER A 414 7.04 -7.30 11.57
N TYR A 415 5.96 -8.03 11.85
CA TYR A 415 4.58 -7.54 11.75
C TYR A 415 4.01 -7.05 13.09
N ALA A 416 4.45 -7.61 14.23
CA ALA A 416 4.03 -7.12 15.55
C ALA A 416 4.49 -5.67 15.84
N PRO A 417 5.75 -5.26 15.53
CA PRO A 417 6.15 -3.86 15.65
C PRO A 417 5.37 -2.94 14.70
N TRP A 418 5.00 -3.42 13.51
CA TRP A 418 4.22 -2.65 12.55
C TRP A 418 2.79 -2.41 13.02
N TRP A 419 2.12 -3.39 13.63
CA TRP A 419 0.80 -3.19 14.24
C TRP A 419 0.82 -2.03 15.25
N ALA A 420 1.85 -1.98 16.11
CA ALA A 420 2.01 -0.92 17.10
C ALA A 420 2.33 0.43 16.44
N SER A 421 3.37 0.49 15.59
CA SER A 421 3.79 1.74 14.96
C SER A 421 2.71 2.33 14.06
N HIS A 422 1.90 1.50 13.40
CA HIS A 422 0.74 1.94 12.64
C HIS A 422 -0.29 2.66 13.53
N ALA A 423 -0.74 2.02 14.62
CA ALA A 423 -1.69 2.64 15.55
C ALA A 423 -1.13 3.92 16.17
N LEU A 424 0.13 3.90 16.62
CA LEU A 424 0.81 5.06 17.21
C LEU A 424 0.98 6.23 16.23
N SER A 425 1.30 5.97 14.96
CA SER A 425 1.38 7.02 13.93
C SER A 425 0.02 7.68 13.68
N TRP A 426 -1.05 6.89 13.50
CA TRP A 426 -2.39 7.46 13.27
C TRP A 426 -2.92 8.20 14.49
N LEU A 427 -2.68 7.69 15.70
CA LEU A 427 -2.94 8.43 16.94
C LEU A 427 -2.18 9.74 16.99
N LYS A 428 -0.90 9.76 16.59
CA LYS A 428 0.00 10.92 16.68
C LYS A 428 -0.32 12.03 15.68
N PHE A 429 -0.51 11.69 14.40
CA PHE A 429 -0.51 12.65 13.30
C PHE A 429 -1.91 12.98 12.74
N SER A 430 -2.94 12.17 13.01
CA SER A 430 -4.29 12.47 12.49
C SER A 430 -4.89 13.71 13.14
N ARG A 431 -5.48 14.60 12.32
CA ARG A 431 -6.12 15.85 12.77
C ARG A 431 -7.45 15.61 13.50
N ARG A 432 -8.25 14.67 13.00
CA ARG A 432 -9.56 14.27 13.54
C ARG A 432 -9.71 12.77 13.41
N LEU A 433 -9.79 12.07 14.54
CA LEU A 433 -9.67 10.62 14.62
C LEU A 433 -10.87 10.00 15.34
N LEU A 434 -11.49 8.98 14.74
CA LEU A 434 -12.37 8.03 15.42
C LEU A 434 -11.60 6.72 15.59
N VAL A 435 -11.43 6.25 16.83
CA VAL A 435 -10.90 4.91 17.10
C VAL A 435 -12.06 3.92 17.16
N VAL A 436 -11.96 2.81 16.43
CA VAL A 436 -12.95 1.73 16.42
C VAL A 436 -12.24 0.41 16.74
N HIS A 437 -12.72 -0.31 17.75
CA HIS A 437 -12.20 -1.62 18.08
C HIS A 437 -12.96 -2.71 17.30
N TYR A 438 -12.26 -3.60 16.60
CA TYR A 438 -12.89 -4.63 15.77
C TYR A 438 -13.79 -5.54 16.60
N GLU A 439 -13.31 -6.04 17.73
CA GLU A 439 -14.09 -6.90 18.61
C GLU A 439 -15.26 -6.17 19.28
N GLU A 440 -15.18 -4.84 19.48
CA GLU A 440 -16.34 -4.05 19.92
C GLU A 440 -17.40 -3.91 18.82
N LEU A 441 -16.98 -3.73 17.56
CA LEU A 441 -17.88 -3.76 16.40
C LEU A 441 -18.54 -5.13 16.22
N GLN A 442 -17.92 -6.23 16.66
CA GLN A 442 -18.56 -7.55 16.73
C GLN A 442 -19.58 -7.66 17.87
N ARG A 443 -19.29 -7.07 19.04
CA ARG A 443 -20.12 -7.15 20.25
C ARG A 443 -21.34 -6.22 20.21
N ALA A 444 -21.14 -5.00 19.74
CA ALA A 444 -22.12 -3.91 19.77
C ALA A 444 -22.27 -3.26 18.38
N LEU A 445 -22.62 -4.08 17.38
CA LEU A 445 -22.63 -3.67 15.96
C LEU A 445 -23.43 -2.38 15.71
N LEU A 446 -24.70 -2.31 16.09
CA LEU A 446 -25.55 -1.17 15.73
C LEU A 446 -25.10 0.17 16.37
N PRO A 447 -24.78 0.25 17.67
CA PRO A 447 -24.17 1.46 18.26
C PRO A 447 -22.89 1.90 17.54
N GLN A 448 -21.99 0.97 17.25
CA GLN A 448 -20.71 1.29 16.59
C GLN A 448 -20.92 1.76 15.13
N LEU A 449 -21.88 1.20 14.41
CA LEU A 449 -22.25 1.68 13.06
C LEU A 449 -22.88 3.09 13.09
N ARG A 450 -23.66 3.43 14.13
CA ARG A 450 -24.16 4.80 14.33
C ARG A 450 -23.01 5.78 14.59
N LEU A 451 -22.02 5.42 15.41
CA LEU A 451 -20.82 6.25 15.64
C LEU A 451 -20.01 6.48 14.35
N ILE A 452 -19.80 5.42 13.57
CA ILE A 452 -19.07 5.49 12.29
C ILE A 452 -19.80 6.40 11.28
N ALA A 453 -21.12 6.23 11.10
CA ALA A 453 -21.88 7.04 10.15
C ALA A 453 -21.98 8.51 10.57
N ALA A 454 -22.15 8.79 11.87
CA ALA A 454 -22.11 10.15 12.41
C ALA A 454 -20.74 10.82 12.18
N PHE A 455 -19.64 10.10 12.36
CA PHE A 455 -18.30 10.62 12.06
C PHE A 455 -18.11 10.95 10.57
N LEU A 456 -18.65 10.09 9.69
CA LEU A 456 -18.66 10.25 8.24
C LEU A 456 -19.68 11.29 7.73
N ASN A 457 -20.48 11.90 8.62
CA ASN A 457 -21.58 12.81 8.28
C ASN A 457 -22.59 12.20 7.28
N ALA A 458 -22.86 10.90 7.42
CA ALA A 458 -23.80 10.16 6.58
C ALA A 458 -25.15 9.98 7.29
N THR A 459 -26.23 10.22 6.57
CA THR A 459 -27.59 9.96 7.05
C THR A 459 -27.83 8.46 7.17
N LEU A 460 -28.25 8.02 8.37
CA LEU A 460 -28.70 6.65 8.60
C LEU A 460 -30.23 6.58 8.57
N THR A 461 -30.76 5.55 7.92
CA THR A 461 -32.13 5.11 8.11
C THR A 461 -32.12 3.82 8.93
N GLU A 462 -33.09 3.67 9.84
CA GLU A 462 -33.23 2.45 10.64
C GLU A 462 -33.44 1.21 9.75
N GLU A 463 -34.05 1.37 8.58
CA GLU A 463 -34.17 0.30 7.58
C GLU A 463 -32.82 -0.22 7.08
N ARG A 464 -31.89 0.67 6.71
CA ARG A 464 -30.54 0.27 6.28
C ARG A 464 -29.73 -0.30 7.42
N LEU A 465 -29.93 0.19 8.65
CA LEU A 465 -29.25 -0.29 9.84
C LEU A 465 -29.68 -1.71 10.21
N LEU A 466 -30.99 -1.99 10.20
CA LEU A 466 -31.54 -3.35 10.37
C LEU A 466 -31.12 -4.29 9.24
N CYS A 467 -31.15 -3.82 7.99
CA CYS A 467 -30.68 -4.60 6.85
C CYS A 467 -29.18 -4.95 6.96
N ALA A 468 -28.35 -4.03 7.48
CA ALA A 468 -26.93 -4.27 7.72
C ALA A 468 -26.69 -5.30 8.82
N GLN A 469 -27.54 -5.36 9.86
CA GLN A 469 -27.49 -6.40 10.88
C GLN A 469 -27.74 -7.79 10.28
N THR A 470 -28.78 -7.93 9.46
CA THR A 470 -29.13 -9.18 8.78
C THR A 470 -28.06 -9.62 7.76
N ASN A 471 -27.42 -8.67 7.07
CA ASN A 471 -26.44 -8.93 6.01
C ASN A 471 -24.96 -8.74 6.48
N GLN A 472 -24.70 -8.76 7.79
CA GLN A 472 -23.43 -8.32 8.38
C GLN A 472 -22.17 -9.07 7.89
N ASP A 473 -22.25 -10.37 7.61
CA ASP A 473 -21.06 -11.20 7.36
C ASP A 473 -20.50 -11.06 5.92
N GLY A 474 -21.37 -10.77 4.95
CA GLY A 474 -21.01 -10.69 3.53
C GLY A 474 -20.30 -11.94 2.99
N HIS A 475 -19.43 -11.75 1.99
CA HIS A 475 -18.62 -12.82 1.38
C HIS A 475 -17.12 -12.69 1.74
N PHE A 476 -16.82 -12.12 2.91
CA PHE A 476 -15.47 -11.63 3.28
C PHE A 476 -14.92 -12.24 4.57
N LYS A 477 -15.74 -13.02 5.27
CA LYS A 477 -15.37 -13.84 6.43
C LYS A 477 -14.76 -15.16 5.94
N ARG A 478 -13.70 -15.65 6.59
CA ARG A 478 -13.19 -17.00 6.31
C ARG A 478 -14.18 -18.04 6.83
N SER A 479 -14.57 -18.98 5.99
CA SER A 479 -15.47 -20.07 6.36
C SER A 479 -14.71 -21.16 7.11
N GLY A 480 -15.23 -21.55 8.27
CA GLY A 480 -14.66 -22.63 9.08
C GLY A 480 -13.64 -22.16 10.11
N ALA A 481 -13.85 -22.56 11.37
CA ALA A 481 -12.89 -22.38 12.44
C ALA A 481 -11.83 -23.48 12.40
N GLN A 482 -11.00 -23.52 11.34
CA GLN A 482 -9.68 -24.14 11.46
C GLN A 482 -8.82 -23.25 12.37
N ARG A 483 -9.05 -23.39 13.68
CA ARG A 483 -8.05 -23.03 14.69
C ARG A 483 -6.81 -23.87 14.38
N PRO A 484 -5.60 -23.29 14.31
CA PRO A 484 -4.40 -24.12 14.25
C PRO A 484 -4.41 -25.10 15.44
N PRO A 485 -4.07 -26.39 15.28
CA PRO A 485 -4.20 -27.38 16.35
C PRO A 485 -3.36 -27.09 17.60
N LEU A 486 -2.37 -26.20 17.48
CA LEU A 486 -1.65 -25.59 18.60
C LEU A 486 -1.67 -24.06 18.47
N ASP A 487 -1.53 -23.38 19.61
CA ASP A 487 -1.17 -21.97 19.68
C ASP A 487 0.15 -21.71 18.93
N PRO A 488 0.16 -20.88 17.88
CA PRO A 488 1.37 -20.66 17.09
C PRO A 488 2.35 -19.68 17.74
N PHE A 489 2.00 -19.02 18.84
CA PHE A 489 2.83 -17.99 19.47
C PHE A 489 3.75 -18.55 20.57
N THR A 490 5.07 -18.41 20.40
CA THR A 490 6.04 -18.75 21.45
C THR A 490 6.01 -17.73 22.60
N ALA A 491 6.54 -18.09 23.77
CA ALA A 491 6.63 -17.17 24.91
C ALA A 491 7.38 -15.86 24.59
N ASP A 492 8.40 -15.90 23.73
CA ASP A 492 9.12 -14.69 23.27
C ASP A 492 8.25 -13.79 22.38
N MET A 493 7.50 -14.39 21.44
CA MET A 493 6.54 -13.64 20.62
C MET A 493 5.49 -12.98 21.50
N ARG A 494 4.99 -13.71 22.51
CA ARG A 494 4.00 -13.20 23.47
C ARG A 494 4.54 -12.00 24.23
N ARG A 495 5.70 -12.13 24.90
CA ARG A 495 6.38 -11.02 25.59
C ARG A 495 6.55 -9.77 24.70
N MET A 496 6.92 -9.95 23.44
CA MET A 496 7.06 -8.87 22.46
C MET A 496 5.72 -8.21 22.11
N ILE A 497 4.72 -9.01 21.74
CA ILE A 497 3.37 -8.54 21.37
C ILE A 497 2.70 -7.85 22.56
N ASP A 498 2.84 -8.39 23.76
CA ASP A 498 2.29 -7.87 25.02
C ASP A 498 2.89 -6.51 25.41
N ALA A 499 4.18 -6.31 25.13
CA ALA A 499 4.81 -5.00 25.28
C ALA A 499 4.22 -3.98 24.30
N PHE A 500 3.99 -4.37 23.04
CA PHE A 500 3.35 -3.51 22.05
C PHE A 500 1.88 -3.18 22.39
N ILE A 501 1.12 -4.14 22.93
CA ILE A 501 -0.25 -3.94 23.41
C ILE A 501 -0.27 -2.84 24.48
N ARG A 502 0.57 -2.97 25.53
CA ARG A 502 0.68 -1.96 26.60
C ARG A 502 1.06 -0.58 26.07
N THR A 503 1.99 -0.51 25.11
CA THR A 503 2.39 0.78 24.50
C THR A 503 1.24 1.45 23.74
N VAL A 504 0.45 0.70 22.99
CA VAL A 504 -0.71 1.24 22.24
C VAL A 504 -1.85 1.64 23.19
N ASP A 505 -2.10 0.85 24.22
CA ASP A 505 -3.09 1.15 25.26
C ASP A 505 -2.77 2.46 26.01
N GLN A 506 -1.53 2.61 26.49
CA GLN A 506 -1.07 3.86 27.11
C GLN A 506 -1.17 5.06 26.16
N ALA A 507 -0.90 4.88 24.87
CA ALA A 507 -1.03 5.93 23.87
C ALA A 507 -2.48 6.34 23.57
N LEU A 508 -3.44 5.42 23.68
CA LEU A 508 -4.87 5.70 23.60
C LEU A 508 -5.34 6.50 24.82
N GLN A 509 -5.04 6.00 26.03
CA GLN A 509 -5.43 6.62 27.28
C GLN A 509 -4.85 8.03 27.44
N SER A 510 -3.57 8.23 27.10
CA SER A 510 -2.92 9.56 27.12
C SER A 510 -3.50 10.58 26.13
N ARG A 511 -4.38 10.15 25.21
CA ARG A 511 -5.12 10.99 24.27
C ARG A 511 -6.63 11.00 24.55
N ASN A 512 -7.05 10.60 25.75
CA ASN A 512 -8.46 10.53 26.19
C ASN A 512 -9.35 9.62 25.33
N PHE A 513 -8.78 8.65 24.62
CA PHE A 513 -9.55 7.55 24.03
C PHE A 513 -9.80 6.47 25.09
N SER A 514 -10.82 5.63 24.86
CA SER A 514 -10.88 4.33 25.53
C SER A 514 -9.58 3.57 25.28
N GLY A 515 -9.05 2.94 26.32
CA GLY A 515 -7.93 1.99 26.20
C GLY A 515 -8.28 0.80 25.31
N LEU A 516 -7.33 -0.10 25.12
CA LEU A 516 -7.62 -1.35 24.41
C LEU A 516 -8.63 -2.19 25.22
N PRO A 517 -9.57 -2.91 24.56
CA PRO A 517 -10.48 -3.82 25.24
C PRO A 517 -9.73 -4.82 26.13
N GLU A 518 -10.29 -5.20 27.27
CA GLU A 518 -9.66 -6.12 28.23
C GLU A 518 -9.20 -7.45 27.60
N GLU A 519 -9.94 -7.95 26.60
CA GLU A 519 -9.58 -9.17 25.86
C GLU A 519 -8.36 -9.02 24.93
N TYR A 520 -7.84 -7.81 24.75
CA TYR A 520 -6.55 -7.55 24.09
C TYR A 520 -5.41 -7.54 25.12
N LEU A 521 -5.69 -7.21 26.38
CA LEU A 521 -4.65 -7.01 27.38
C LEU A 521 -3.99 -8.35 27.78
N PRO A 522 -2.67 -8.35 28.05
CA PRO A 522 -1.98 -9.55 28.53
C PRO A 522 -2.55 -9.99 29.87
N ARG A 523 -2.74 -11.30 30.06
CA ARG A 523 -3.15 -11.92 31.32
C ARG A 523 -1.95 -12.42 32.11
#